data_AF-Q3LTL4-F1
#
_entry.id   AF-Q3LTL4-F1
#
_cell.length_a   1.000
_cell.length_b   1.000
_cell.length_c   1.000
_cell.angle_alpha   90.00
_cell.angle_beta   90.00
_cell.angle_gamma   90.00
#
_symmetry.space_group_name_H-M   'P 1'
#
loop_
_entity.id
_entity.type
_entity.pdbx_description
1 polymer ?
#
loop_
_entity_poly.entity_id
_entity_poly.type
_entity_poly.pdbx_seq_one_letter_code
_entity_poly.pdbx_strand_id
1 'polypeptide(L)'
;DGPTSVNVRITGLTPGLHGFHLHEFGDTTNGCISTGAHFNPNKLTHGAPEDEIRHAGDLGNITADADGVAEAIIVDNQIPLSGPYSVVG
;
A
#
# COMPACT_ATOMS: atom_id res chain seq x y z
N ASP A 1 -18.95 5.83 4.29
CA ASP A 1 -17.92 4.98 3.68
C ASP A 1 -17.67 5.45 2.26
N GLY A 2 -16.46 5.90 1.98
CA GLY A 2 -16.02 6.40 0.69
C GLY A 2 -14.57 5.97 0.47
N PRO A 3 -13.97 6.27 -0.69
CA PRO A 3 -12.59 5.94 -0.96
C PRO A 3 -11.66 6.55 0.09
N THR A 4 -10.58 5.84 0.39
CA THR A 4 -9.47 6.35 1.19
C THR A 4 -8.48 7.05 0.28
N SER A 5 -8.12 8.28 0.63
CA SER A 5 -7.06 9.02 -0.06
C SER A 5 -5.75 8.88 0.71
N VAL A 6 -4.70 8.41 0.03
CA VAL A 6 -3.34 8.28 0.55
C VAL A 6 -2.48 9.36 -0.10
N ASN A 7 -1.95 10.27 0.70
CA ASN A 7 -1.02 11.30 0.24
C ASN A 7 0.40 10.87 0.61
N VAL A 8 1.25 10.68 -0.39
CA VAL A 8 2.59 10.11 -0.25
C VAL A 8 3.63 11.16 -0.61
N ARG A 9 4.63 11.31 0.26
CA ARG A 9 5.89 12.00 -0.03
C ARG A 9 7.04 11.24 0.60
N ILE A 10 7.90 10.63 -0.20
CA ILE A 10 9.05 9.85 0.24
C ILE A 10 10.31 10.38 -0.43
N THR A 11 11.39 10.50 0.32
CA THR A 11 12.69 10.99 -0.17
C THR A 11 13.79 9.96 0.09
N GLY A 12 14.86 9.99 -0.70
CA GLY A 12 16.00 9.08 -0.53
C GLY A 12 15.85 7.75 -1.27
N LEU A 13 14.92 7.69 -2.23
CA LEU A 13 14.75 6.53 -3.10
C LEU A 13 15.72 6.59 -4.28
N THR A 14 16.02 5.44 -4.88
CA THR A 14 16.61 5.42 -6.22
C THR A 14 15.57 5.85 -7.26
N PRO A 15 15.93 6.57 -8.35
CA PRO A 15 14.96 6.94 -9.38
C PRO A 15 14.24 5.72 -9.99
N GLY A 16 12.95 5.87 -10.31
CA GLY A 16 12.14 4.83 -10.93
C GLY A 16 10.95 4.36 -10.08
N LEU A 17 10.39 3.20 -10.44
CA LEU A 17 9.22 2.61 -9.80
C LEU A 17 9.59 1.86 -8.51
N HIS A 18 8.80 2.08 -7.46
CA HIS A 18 8.89 1.36 -6.18
C HIS A 18 7.51 0.82 -5.81
N GLY A 19 7.44 -0.48 -5.53
CA GLY A 19 6.22 -1.13 -5.06
C GLY A 19 5.77 -0.53 -3.73
N PHE A 20 4.46 -0.26 -3.62
CA PHE A 20 3.87 0.36 -2.44
C PHE A 20 2.67 -0.47 -2.00
N HIS A 21 2.74 -1.02 -0.79
CA HIS A 21 1.74 -1.94 -0.28
C HIS A 21 1.45 -1.72 1.20
N LEU A 22 0.23 -2.06 1.61
CA LEU A 22 -0.09 -2.27 3.02
C LEU A 22 0.13 -3.75 3.36
N HIS A 23 0.83 -4.01 4.46
CA HIS A 23 1.11 -5.35 4.95
C HIS A 23 0.15 -5.73 6.08
N GLU A 24 0.01 -7.04 6.33
CA GLU A 24 -1.01 -7.59 7.22
C GLU A 24 -0.84 -7.18 8.69
N PHE A 25 0.41 -7.04 9.15
CA PHE A 25 0.69 -6.79 10.56
C PHE A 25 1.39 -5.46 10.78
N GLY A 26 0.93 -4.72 11.80
CA GLY A 26 1.65 -3.58 12.40
C GLY A 26 2.81 -4.02 13.30
N ASP A 27 3.50 -5.11 12.96
CA ASP A 27 4.59 -5.68 13.74
C ASP A 27 5.95 -5.31 13.11
N THR A 28 6.80 -4.64 13.88
CA THR A 28 8.16 -4.25 13.49
C THR A 28 9.24 -4.88 14.38
N THR A 29 8.92 -5.90 15.18
CA THR A 29 9.83 -6.49 16.18
C THR A 29 11.08 -7.11 15.55
N ASN A 30 10.98 -7.67 14.35
CA ASN A 30 12.11 -8.11 13.52
C ASN A 30 12.15 -7.33 12.19
N GLY A 31 12.00 -6.01 12.28
CA GLY A 31 11.99 -5.11 11.13
C GLY A 31 10.83 -5.41 10.16
N CYS A 32 11.01 -5.04 8.89
CA CYS A 32 9.95 -5.13 7.87
C CYS A 32 9.47 -6.57 7.63
N ILE A 33 10.28 -7.59 7.93
CA ILE A 33 9.90 -9.00 7.76
C ILE A 33 8.69 -9.36 8.64
N SER A 34 8.56 -8.70 9.81
CA SER A 34 7.47 -8.99 10.75
C SER A 34 6.13 -8.44 10.29
N THR A 35 6.11 -7.53 9.32
CA THR A 35 4.87 -6.97 8.76
C THR A 35 4.05 -8.02 7.99
N GLY A 36 4.65 -9.14 7.62
CA GLY A 36 3.98 -10.26 6.96
C GLY A 36 3.77 -10.03 5.46
N ALA A 37 2.76 -10.69 4.91
CA ALA A 37 2.38 -10.57 3.50
C ALA A 37 1.54 -9.31 3.26
N HIS A 38 1.16 -9.07 1.99
CA HIS A 38 0.24 -7.99 1.65
C HIS A 38 -1.10 -8.19 2.37
N PHE A 39 -1.71 -7.11 2.83
CA PHE A 39 -3.01 -7.12 3.46
C PHE A 39 -4.08 -7.67 2.49
N ASN A 40 -4.63 -8.84 2.80
CA ASN A 40 -5.50 -9.60 1.90
C ASN A 40 -6.70 -10.24 2.62
N PRO A 41 -7.63 -9.43 3.17
CA PRO A 41 -8.79 -9.95 3.91
C PRO A 41 -9.71 -10.82 3.04
N ASN A 42 -9.73 -10.58 1.73
CA ASN A 42 -10.59 -11.29 0.77
C ASN A 42 -9.93 -12.54 0.15
N LYS A 43 -8.67 -12.84 0.49
CA LYS A 43 -7.91 -14.01 0.01
C LYS A 43 -7.85 -14.12 -1.52
N LEU A 44 -7.64 -12.98 -2.17
CA LEU A 44 -7.48 -12.88 -3.61
C LEU A 44 -6.02 -13.10 -4.02
N THR A 45 -5.76 -13.19 -5.32
CA THR A 45 -4.39 -13.15 -5.86
C THR A 45 -3.90 -11.71 -5.99
N HIS A 46 -2.58 -11.51 -6.02
CA HIS A 46 -1.97 -10.21 -6.26
C HIS A 46 -2.39 -9.61 -7.61
N GLY A 47 -2.54 -8.29 -7.68
CA GLY A 47 -2.92 -7.57 -8.91
C GLY A 47 -2.54 -6.09 -8.89
N ALA A 48 -2.82 -5.38 -9.98
CA ALA A 48 -2.68 -3.93 -10.06
C ALA A 48 -3.83 -3.24 -9.30
N PRO A 49 -3.68 -1.99 -8.82
CA PRO A 49 -4.73 -1.29 -8.05
C PRO A 49 -6.08 -1.17 -8.75
N GLU A 50 -6.08 -1.17 -10.08
CA GLU A 50 -7.26 -1.08 -10.94
C GLU A 50 -7.93 -2.44 -11.21
N ASP A 51 -7.26 -3.54 -10.88
CA ASP A 51 -7.80 -4.88 -11.08
C ASP A 51 -8.90 -5.19 -10.04
N GLU A 52 -9.95 -5.87 -10.50
CA GLU A 52 -10.97 -6.42 -9.60
C GLU A 52 -10.40 -7.51 -8.68
N ILE A 53 -9.45 -8.29 -9.21
CA ILE A 53 -8.76 -9.36 -8.48
C ILE A 53 -7.38 -8.86 -8.09
N ARG A 54 -7.27 -8.42 -6.83
CA ARG A 54 -6.02 -7.99 -6.20
C ARG A 54 -6.09 -8.18 -4.69
N HIS A 55 -4.96 -8.11 -4.00
CA HIS A 55 -5.01 -7.92 -2.55
C HIS A 55 -5.50 -6.50 -2.23
N ALA A 56 -6.21 -6.33 -1.12
CA ALA A 56 -6.67 -5.01 -0.70
C ALA A 56 -5.50 -4.05 -0.44
N GLY A 57 -4.37 -4.56 0.05
CA GLY A 57 -3.15 -3.79 0.27
C GLY A 57 -2.31 -3.49 -0.98
N ASP A 58 -2.71 -3.94 -2.17
CA ASP A 58 -1.97 -3.69 -3.41
C ASP A 58 -2.23 -2.27 -3.93
N LEU A 59 -1.32 -1.33 -3.66
CA LEU A 59 -1.44 0.08 -4.08
C LEU A 59 -0.54 0.42 -5.28
N GLY A 60 0.06 -0.59 -5.91
CA GLY A 60 0.83 -0.44 -7.14
C GLY A 60 2.22 0.11 -6.88
N ASN A 61 2.61 1.14 -7.64
CA ASN A 61 3.93 1.75 -7.52
C ASN A 61 3.84 3.25 -7.30
N ILE A 62 4.76 3.77 -6.50
CA ILE A 62 5.12 5.20 -6.51
C ILE A 62 6.34 5.39 -7.40
N THR A 63 6.47 6.56 -8.02
CA THR A 63 7.60 6.87 -8.90
C THR A 63 8.49 7.89 -8.24
N ALA A 64 9.74 7.53 -8.01
CA ALA A 64 10.77 8.45 -7.56
C ALA A 64 11.43 9.15 -8.76
N ASP A 65 11.58 10.46 -8.68
CA ASP A 65 12.26 11.28 -9.68
C ASP A 65 13.81 11.15 -9.58
N ALA A 66 14.52 11.95 -10.38
CA ALA A 66 15.98 11.96 -10.42
C ALA A 66 16.62 12.44 -9.11
N ASP A 67 15.89 13.19 -8.28
CA ASP A 67 16.31 13.67 -6.97
C ASP A 67 15.99 12.65 -5.86
N GLY A 68 15.41 11.50 -6.23
CA GLY A 68 15.03 10.43 -5.30
C GLY A 68 13.78 10.77 -4.50
N VAL A 69 12.91 11.63 -5.03
CA VAL A 69 11.65 12.06 -4.41
C VAL A 69 10.47 11.42 -5.12
N ALA A 70 9.60 10.75 -4.37
CA ALA A 70 8.33 10.23 -4.84
C ALA A 70 7.17 10.98 -4.17
N GLU A 71 6.34 11.64 -4.98
CA GLU A 71 5.11 12.31 -4.55
C GLU A 71 3.90 11.73 -5.31
N ALA A 72 2.85 11.33 -4.59
CA ALA A 72 1.67 10.73 -5.20
C ALA A 72 0.41 10.96 -4.34
N ILE A 73 -0.74 11.00 -4.99
CA ILE A 73 -2.05 10.85 -4.35
C ILE A 73 -2.68 9.59 -4.93
N ILE A 74 -2.93 8.62 -4.05
CA ILE A 74 -3.60 7.35 -4.40
C ILE A 74 -4.99 7.41 -3.79
N VAL A 75 -6.02 7.06 -4.56
CA VAL A 75 -7.41 7.00 -4.10
C VAL A 75 -7.89 5.57 -4.28
N ASP A 76 -8.18 4.88 -3.19
CA ASP A 76 -8.43 3.43 -3.19
C ASP A 76 -9.71 3.08 -2.40
N ASN A 77 -10.49 2.13 -2.93
CA ASN A 77 -11.78 1.73 -2.38
C ASN A 77 -11.73 0.45 -1.51
N GLN A 78 -10.57 -0.21 -1.42
CA GLN A 78 -10.40 -1.49 -0.73
C GLN A 78 -9.69 -1.36 0.64
N ILE A 79 -9.29 -0.15 1.02
CA ILE A 79 -8.54 0.12 2.26
C ILE A 79 -9.30 1.06 3.23
N PRO A 80 -10.43 0.62 3.80
CA PRO A 80 -11.21 1.45 4.72
C PRO A 80 -10.41 1.77 6.00
N LEU A 81 -10.73 2.88 6.65
CA LEU A 81 -10.08 3.31 7.91
C LEU A 81 -10.87 2.89 9.17
N SER A 82 -11.93 2.12 9.01
CA SER A 82 -12.79 1.63 10.09
C SER A 82 -13.49 0.33 9.68
N GLY A 83 -14.08 -0.36 10.66
CA GLY A 83 -14.76 -1.63 10.45
C GLY A 83 -13.81 -2.84 10.43
N PRO A 84 -14.33 -4.04 10.13
CA PRO A 84 -13.59 -5.30 10.25
C PRO A 84 -12.43 -5.45 9.25
N TYR A 85 -12.41 -4.66 8.18
CA TYR A 85 -11.34 -4.62 7.19
C TYR A 85 -10.54 -3.33 7.23
N SER A 86 -10.59 -2.62 8.36
CA SER A 86 -9.80 -1.40 8.58
C SER A 86 -8.32 -1.68 8.39
N VAL A 87 -7.61 -0.77 7.71
CA VAL A 87 -6.15 -0.83 7.57
C VAL A 87 -5.40 -0.12 8.70
N VAL A 88 -6.11 0.42 9.69
CA VAL A 88 -5.50 1.00 10.89
C VAL A 88 -5.05 -0.13 11.83
N GLY A 89 -3.78 -0.14 12.20
CA GLY A 89 -3.13 -1.16 13.04
C GLY A 89 -2.29 -0.57 14.16
#